data_AF-A0A1Y2A6S5-F1
#
_entry.id   AF-A0A1Y2A6S5-F1
#
_cell.length_a   1.000
_cell.length_b   1.000
_cell.length_c   1.000
_cell.angle_alpha   90.00
_cell.angle_beta   90.00
_cell.angle_gamma   90.00
#
_symmetry.space_group_name_H-M   'P 1'
#
loop_
_entity.id
_entity.type
_entity.pdbx_description
1 polymer ?
#
loop_
_entity_poly.entity_id
_entity_poly.type
_entity_poly.pdbx_seq_one_letter_code
_entity_poly.pdbx_strand_id
1 'polypeptide(L)'
;STIRNAGDATALASCSTFTGHITIATGVPDQVALNGIRQITGNFEVSSNPDLVILASNTLEKIGGRFMLDTVAALRTVNFTKLTSVDTITWYSVPRLEEIGLDAGVDVAQKVEIQDTNLTEIRNFNIKSTELLYIQDNEVLRYISILLNNVGSVNIGRNYPKIQVEMPNLTWANNVTIHDVSSVLTPVLSHVNQTFGLYSSPLHSLDLSSLRTVDGLLSVSRNPNITNLKLTSLQSVGGLQILNNSALGTLFFDNLANISGDVSIGGDFSNISMQALRSDTGGYFTIDATNGSTFNCEPFDKYHSNRVIEGVYQCHG
;
A
#
# COMPACT_ATOMS: atom_id res chain seq x y z
N SER A 1 25.60 -19.09 -10.11
CA SER A 1 25.44 -19.94 -11.31
C SER A 1 24.65 -19.19 -12.35
N THR A 2 24.89 -19.45 -13.64
CA THR A 2 24.14 -18.85 -14.74
C THR A 2 23.49 -19.95 -15.55
N ILE A 3 22.17 -19.94 -15.63
CA ILE A 3 21.37 -20.88 -16.42
C ILE A 3 21.23 -20.32 -17.84
N ARG A 4 21.72 -21.04 -18.84
CA ARG A 4 21.65 -20.67 -20.26
C ARG A 4 20.62 -21.48 -21.05
N ASN A 5 20.10 -22.55 -20.44
CA ASN A 5 19.10 -23.44 -21.03
C ASN A 5 18.49 -24.33 -19.92
N ALA A 6 17.47 -25.12 -20.26
CA ALA A 6 16.81 -26.03 -19.32
C ALA A 6 17.72 -27.13 -18.75
N GLY A 7 18.77 -27.54 -19.49
CA GLY A 7 19.75 -28.52 -19.03
C GLY A 7 20.58 -28.01 -17.86
N ASP A 8 20.99 -26.74 -17.90
CA ASP A 8 21.70 -26.09 -16.79
C ASP A 8 20.84 -26.06 -15.52
N ALA A 9 19.54 -25.76 -15.66
CA ALA A 9 18.61 -25.78 -14.54
C ALA A 9 18.46 -27.19 -13.94
N THR A 10 18.36 -28.21 -14.81
CA THR A 10 18.27 -29.62 -14.38
C THR A 10 19.54 -30.09 -13.67
N ALA A 11 20.73 -29.64 -14.09
CA ALA A 11 21.98 -30.00 -13.44
C ALA A 11 22.07 -29.49 -11.98
N LEU A 12 21.41 -28.36 -11.68
CA LEU A 12 21.32 -27.82 -10.33
C LEU A 12 20.36 -28.61 -9.42
N ALA A 13 19.49 -29.46 -9.97
CA ALA A 13 18.54 -30.28 -9.20
C ALA A 13 19.22 -31.27 -8.22
N SER A 14 20.50 -31.57 -8.43
CA SER A 14 21.30 -32.42 -7.55
C SER A 14 21.57 -31.81 -6.17
N CYS A 15 21.41 -30.49 -6.01
CA CYS A 15 21.58 -29.79 -4.75
C CYS A 15 20.23 -29.32 -4.17
N SER A 16 19.89 -29.78 -2.97
CA SER A 16 18.70 -29.28 -2.26
C SER A 16 18.86 -27.82 -1.83
N THR A 17 20.08 -27.42 -1.46
CA THR A 17 20.44 -26.04 -1.15
C THR A 17 21.53 -25.57 -2.11
N PHE A 18 21.23 -24.54 -2.89
CA PHE A 18 22.19 -23.84 -3.74
C PHE A 18 22.85 -22.70 -2.95
N THR A 19 24.18 -22.78 -2.78
CA THR A 19 24.96 -21.72 -2.14
C THR A 19 25.36 -20.66 -3.16
N GLY A 20 24.97 -19.40 -2.95
CA GLY A 20 25.21 -18.28 -3.86
C GLY A 20 23.98 -17.85 -4.66
N HIS A 21 24.23 -17.14 -5.76
CA HIS A 21 23.19 -16.54 -6.62
C HIS A 21 22.93 -17.39 -7.87
N ILE A 22 21.70 -17.40 -8.35
CA ILE A 22 21.31 -17.96 -9.65
C ILE A 22 20.82 -16.84 -10.55
N THR A 23 21.37 -16.75 -11.75
CA THR A 23 20.93 -15.81 -12.79
C THR A 23 20.52 -16.57 -14.03
N ILE A 24 19.48 -16.14 -14.73
CA ILE A 24 19.13 -16.64 -16.07
C ILE A 24 19.87 -15.78 -17.10
N ALA A 25 20.64 -16.41 -18.00
CA ALA A 25 21.30 -15.72 -19.09
C ALA A 25 20.28 -15.04 -20.02
N THR A 26 20.70 -14.05 -20.79
CA THR A 26 19.84 -13.41 -21.80
C THR A 26 19.51 -14.37 -22.94
N GLY A 27 18.29 -14.31 -23.45
CA GLY A 27 17.86 -15.08 -24.62
C GLY A 27 17.57 -16.55 -24.33
N VAL A 28 17.23 -16.89 -23.08
CA VAL A 28 16.72 -18.23 -22.75
C VAL A 28 15.25 -18.30 -23.16
N PRO A 29 14.88 -19.14 -24.15
CA PRO A 29 13.50 -19.21 -24.62
C PRO A 29 12.64 -20.10 -23.72
N ASP A 30 11.33 -20.00 -23.92
CA ASP A 30 10.31 -20.90 -23.40
C ASP A 30 10.26 -20.94 -21.86
N GLN A 31 10.86 -21.95 -21.25
CA GLN A 31 10.67 -22.27 -19.83
C GLN A 31 11.98 -22.57 -19.12
N VAL A 32 12.10 -22.06 -17.89
CA VAL A 32 13.09 -22.52 -16.91
C VAL A 32 12.38 -23.08 -15.68
N ALA A 33 12.70 -24.34 -15.35
CA ALA A 33 12.21 -25.00 -14.15
C ALA A 33 13.35 -25.29 -13.17
N LEU A 34 13.25 -24.78 -11.94
CA LEU A 34 14.22 -25.00 -10.86
C LEU A 34 13.79 -26.17 -9.94
N ASN A 35 13.32 -27.26 -10.55
CA ASN A 35 12.88 -28.44 -9.79
C ASN A 35 14.09 -29.13 -9.14
N GLY A 36 13.91 -29.64 -7.92
CA GLY A 36 14.96 -30.28 -7.11
C GLY A 36 15.65 -29.34 -6.12
N ILE A 37 15.83 -28.07 -6.49
CA ILE A 37 16.33 -27.05 -5.56
C ILE A 37 15.21 -26.68 -4.59
N ARG A 38 15.50 -26.67 -3.29
CA ARG A 38 14.59 -26.20 -2.23
C ARG A 38 14.97 -24.82 -1.71
N GLN A 39 16.25 -24.50 -1.69
CA GLN A 39 16.72 -23.21 -1.21
C GLN A 39 17.81 -22.64 -2.11
N ILE A 40 17.68 -21.36 -2.45
CA ILE A 40 18.77 -20.53 -2.97
C ILE A 40 19.19 -19.62 -1.81
N THR A 41 20.46 -19.65 -1.40
CA THR A 41 20.93 -18.81 -0.28
C THR A 41 21.10 -17.34 -0.66
N GLY A 42 21.39 -17.05 -1.93
CA GLY A 42 21.49 -15.70 -2.47
C GLY A 42 20.28 -15.31 -3.31
N ASN A 43 20.54 -14.58 -4.39
CA ASN A 43 19.50 -14.03 -5.28
C ASN A 43 19.09 -15.03 -6.36
N PHE A 44 17.86 -14.89 -6.84
CA PHE A 44 17.41 -15.45 -8.11
C PHE A 44 17.04 -14.31 -9.05
N GLU A 45 17.78 -14.16 -10.16
CA GLU A 45 17.72 -12.97 -11.00
C GLU A 45 17.48 -13.32 -12.47
N VAL A 46 16.50 -12.63 -13.07
CA VAL A 46 16.20 -12.70 -14.50
C VAL A 46 16.17 -11.28 -15.03
N SER A 47 17.09 -10.97 -15.94
CA SER A 47 17.16 -9.64 -16.56
C SER A 47 17.24 -9.76 -18.08
N SER A 48 16.61 -8.83 -18.78
CA SER A 48 16.74 -8.66 -20.25
C SER A 48 16.51 -9.96 -21.02
N ASN A 49 15.40 -10.63 -20.72
CA ASN A 49 15.03 -11.93 -21.30
C ASN A 49 13.73 -11.79 -22.09
N PRO A 50 13.80 -11.40 -23.38
CA PRO A 50 12.61 -11.11 -24.18
C PRO A 50 11.82 -12.36 -24.59
N ASP A 51 12.42 -13.55 -24.51
CA ASP A 51 11.87 -14.81 -25.02
C ASP A 51 11.46 -15.80 -23.91
N LEU A 52 11.81 -15.52 -22.64
CA LEU A 52 11.46 -16.38 -21.51
C LEU A 52 9.97 -16.23 -21.20
N VAL A 53 9.21 -17.33 -21.25
CA VAL A 53 7.75 -17.34 -21.08
C VAL A 53 7.33 -17.86 -19.72
N ILE A 54 8.03 -18.84 -19.16
CA ILE A 54 7.63 -19.50 -17.91
C ILE A 54 8.83 -19.67 -16.96
N LEU A 55 8.63 -19.28 -15.70
CA LEU A 55 9.47 -19.67 -14.57
C LEU A 55 8.68 -20.61 -13.66
N ALA A 56 9.26 -21.76 -13.31
CA ALA A 56 8.56 -22.73 -12.48
C ALA A 56 9.48 -23.43 -11.46
N SER A 57 8.90 -23.87 -10.36
CA SER A 57 9.48 -24.83 -9.43
C SER A 57 8.40 -25.43 -8.56
N ASN A 58 8.41 -26.75 -8.42
CA ASN A 58 7.55 -27.47 -7.47
C ASN A 58 8.26 -27.82 -6.15
N THR A 59 9.50 -27.37 -5.97
CA THR A 59 10.33 -27.67 -4.78
C THR A 59 10.92 -26.44 -4.11
N LEU A 60 11.05 -25.31 -4.80
CA LEU A 60 11.71 -24.13 -4.26
C LEU A 60 10.89 -23.52 -3.13
N GLU A 61 11.41 -23.60 -1.92
CA GLU A 61 10.79 -23.15 -0.67
C GLU A 61 11.32 -21.77 -0.26
N LYS A 62 12.59 -21.46 -0.57
CA LYS A 62 13.26 -20.25 -0.09
C LYS A 62 14.23 -19.64 -1.10
N ILE A 63 14.18 -18.31 -1.22
CA ILE A 63 15.20 -17.47 -1.85
C ILE A 63 15.76 -16.55 -0.75
N GLY A 64 17.02 -16.72 -0.37
CA GLY A 64 17.60 -16.01 0.77
C GLY A 64 17.86 -14.52 0.51
N GLY A 65 17.96 -14.13 -0.76
CA GLY A 65 18.10 -12.75 -1.19
C GLY A 65 16.94 -12.29 -2.08
N ARG A 66 17.28 -11.56 -3.14
CA ARG A 66 16.31 -10.95 -4.06
C ARG A 66 15.79 -11.96 -5.09
N PHE A 67 14.48 -12.01 -5.29
CA PHE A 67 13.85 -12.53 -6.50
C PHE A 67 13.58 -11.37 -7.46
N MET A 68 14.44 -11.22 -8.47
CA MET A 68 14.37 -10.13 -9.43
C MET A 68 13.86 -10.60 -10.80
N LEU A 69 12.87 -9.89 -11.32
CA LEU A 69 12.47 -9.90 -12.72
C LEU A 69 12.59 -8.48 -13.25
N ASP A 70 13.47 -8.27 -14.22
CA ASP A 70 13.70 -6.97 -14.82
C ASP A 70 13.71 -7.11 -16.35
N THR A 71 12.78 -6.45 -17.03
CA THR A 71 12.75 -6.43 -18.50
C THR A 71 12.64 -7.85 -19.08
N VAL A 72 11.59 -8.58 -18.68
CA VAL A 72 11.30 -9.97 -19.11
C VAL A 72 9.98 -10.00 -19.89
N ALA A 73 10.00 -9.39 -21.08
CA ALA A 73 8.80 -8.96 -21.80
C ALA A 73 7.85 -10.08 -22.27
N ALA A 74 8.32 -11.32 -22.42
CA ALA A 74 7.48 -12.46 -22.78
C ALA A 74 6.99 -13.30 -21.60
N LEU A 75 7.45 -13.02 -20.37
CA LEU A 75 7.13 -13.84 -19.21
C LEU A 75 5.63 -13.77 -18.93
N ARG A 76 4.96 -14.92 -18.96
CA ARG A 76 3.52 -15.07 -18.72
C ARG A 76 3.22 -15.63 -17.34
N THR A 77 4.08 -16.52 -16.85
CA THR A 77 3.81 -17.30 -15.64
C THR A 77 5.05 -17.40 -14.77
N VAL A 78 4.87 -17.12 -13.47
CA VAL A 78 5.81 -17.48 -12.41
C VAL A 78 5.11 -18.45 -11.48
N ASN A 79 5.53 -19.71 -11.46
CA ASN A 79 4.87 -20.75 -10.66
C ASN A 79 5.84 -21.41 -9.66
N PHE A 80 5.92 -20.85 -8.45
CA PHE A 80 6.72 -21.36 -7.33
C PHE A 80 5.81 -21.80 -6.17
N THR A 81 5.08 -22.89 -6.39
CA THR A 81 4.00 -23.39 -5.49
C THR A 81 4.43 -23.69 -4.05
N LYS A 82 5.74 -23.82 -3.78
CA LYS A 82 6.30 -24.09 -2.45
C LYS A 82 7.00 -22.90 -1.81
N LEU A 83 7.11 -21.76 -2.51
CA LEU A 83 7.88 -20.61 -2.03
C LEU A 83 7.16 -19.97 -0.84
N THR A 84 7.84 -19.92 0.30
CA THR A 84 7.34 -19.32 1.54
C THR A 84 8.22 -18.17 2.04
N SER A 85 9.47 -18.09 1.59
CA SER A 85 10.42 -17.09 2.06
C SER A 85 11.25 -16.51 0.92
N VAL A 86 11.21 -15.20 0.80
CA VAL A 86 12.09 -14.39 -0.06
C VAL A 86 12.49 -13.15 0.72
N ASP A 87 13.72 -12.64 0.58
CA ASP A 87 14.07 -11.39 1.26
C ASP A 87 13.41 -10.20 0.56
N THR A 88 13.63 -10.07 -0.74
CA THR A 88 13.14 -8.95 -1.56
C THR A 88 12.53 -9.47 -2.86
N ILE A 89 11.33 -9.03 -3.21
CA ILE A 89 10.72 -9.23 -4.53
C ILE A 89 10.82 -7.92 -5.30
N THR A 90 11.44 -7.97 -6.48
CA THR A 90 11.51 -6.82 -7.40
C THR A 90 11.09 -7.29 -8.80
N TRP A 91 9.86 -7.00 -9.17
CA TRP A 91 9.32 -7.24 -10.51
C TRP A 91 9.08 -5.91 -11.21
N TYR A 92 9.78 -5.70 -12.32
CA TYR A 92 9.76 -4.47 -13.08
C TYR A 92 9.82 -4.79 -14.57
N SER A 93 8.97 -4.14 -15.36
CA SER A 93 8.93 -4.33 -16.81
C SER A 93 8.72 -5.80 -17.20
N VAL A 94 7.64 -6.40 -16.69
CA VAL A 94 7.16 -7.75 -17.04
C VAL A 94 5.72 -7.72 -17.59
N PRO A 95 5.48 -6.95 -18.68
CA PRO A 95 4.14 -6.53 -19.13
C PRO A 95 3.24 -7.64 -19.67
N ARG A 96 3.70 -8.90 -19.68
CA ARG A 96 2.89 -10.08 -20.06
C ARG A 96 2.66 -11.04 -18.90
N LEU A 97 3.16 -10.75 -17.70
CA LEU A 97 3.02 -11.63 -16.55
C LEU A 97 1.56 -11.63 -16.10
N GLU A 98 0.86 -12.72 -16.37
CA GLU A 98 -0.58 -12.88 -16.15
C GLU A 98 -0.87 -13.75 -14.92
N GLU A 99 0.05 -14.66 -14.56
CA GLU A 99 -0.17 -15.68 -13.55
C GLU A 99 1.00 -15.80 -12.57
N ILE A 100 0.67 -15.80 -11.27
CA ILE A 100 1.58 -16.12 -10.18
C ILE A 100 1.07 -17.32 -9.38
N GLY A 101 1.84 -18.39 -9.36
CA GLY A 101 1.62 -19.57 -8.52
C GLY A 101 2.45 -19.47 -7.25
N LEU A 102 1.84 -18.99 -6.17
CA LEU A 102 2.44 -18.87 -4.83
C LEU A 102 1.60 -19.62 -3.80
N ASP A 103 1.16 -20.84 -4.14
CA ASP A 103 0.13 -21.60 -3.41
C ASP A 103 0.43 -21.82 -1.93
N ALA A 104 1.72 -21.97 -1.56
CA ALA A 104 2.13 -22.10 -0.16
C ALA A 104 1.97 -20.81 0.65
N GLY A 105 1.89 -19.66 -0.01
CA GLY A 105 1.90 -18.33 0.60
C GLY A 105 3.30 -17.86 0.96
N VAL A 106 3.64 -16.62 0.61
CA VAL A 106 4.90 -15.99 1.01
C VAL A 106 4.73 -15.37 2.39
N ASP A 107 5.35 -15.99 3.39
CA ASP A 107 5.29 -15.60 4.81
C ASP A 107 6.36 -14.55 5.19
N VAL A 108 7.44 -14.48 4.40
CA VAL A 108 8.57 -13.58 4.62
C VAL A 108 8.90 -12.85 3.33
N ALA A 109 8.84 -11.52 3.37
CA ALA A 109 9.37 -10.58 2.40
C ALA A 109 9.59 -9.21 3.05
N GLN A 110 10.85 -8.76 3.14
CA GLN A 110 11.18 -7.43 3.64
C GLN A 110 10.76 -6.33 2.68
N LYS A 111 10.79 -6.60 1.37
CA LYS A 111 10.36 -5.66 0.34
C LYS A 111 9.60 -6.37 -0.78
N VAL A 112 8.49 -5.78 -1.20
CA VAL A 112 7.69 -6.25 -2.33
C VAL A 112 7.47 -5.07 -3.28
N GLU A 113 8.13 -5.12 -4.43
CA GLU A 113 8.04 -4.13 -5.49
C GLU A 113 7.52 -4.80 -6.76
N ILE A 114 6.31 -4.44 -7.19
CA ILE A 114 5.64 -5.04 -8.36
C ILE A 114 5.13 -3.93 -9.26
N GLN A 115 5.74 -3.82 -10.46
CA GLN A 115 5.48 -2.77 -11.42
C GLN A 115 5.44 -3.30 -12.85
N ASP A 116 4.60 -2.67 -13.69
CA ASP A 116 4.46 -2.97 -15.12
C ASP A 116 4.26 -4.48 -15.38
N THR A 117 3.19 -5.02 -14.79
CA THR A 117 2.77 -6.42 -14.96
C THR A 117 1.38 -6.50 -15.58
N ASN A 118 1.04 -7.65 -16.15
CA ASN A 118 -0.31 -7.95 -16.64
C ASN A 118 -1.16 -8.71 -15.60
N LEU A 119 -0.77 -8.65 -14.33
CA LEU A 119 -1.46 -9.37 -13.25
C LEU A 119 -2.81 -8.73 -13.01
N THR A 120 -3.85 -9.55 -12.87
CA THR A 120 -5.19 -9.06 -12.54
C THR A 120 -5.46 -9.06 -11.04
N GLU A 121 -4.71 -9.87 -10.28
CA GLU A 121 -4.75 -9.89 -8.83
C GLU A 121 -3.38 -10.18 -8.20
N ILE A 122 -3.20 -9.72 -6.95
CA ILE A 122 -2.08 -10.07 -6.08
C ILE A 122 -2.66 -10.64 -4.78
N ARG A 123 -2.31 -11.90 -4.48
CA ARG A 123 -2.73 -12.67 -3.31
C ARG A 123 -1.58 -13.53 -2.78
N ASN A 124 -1.84 -14.28 -1.72
CA ASN A 124 -0.93 -15.27 -1.15
C ASN A 124 0.37 -14.66 -0.58
N PHE A 125 0.26 -13.45 -0.03
CA PHE A 125 1.29 -12.83 0.79
C PHE A 125 0.79 -12.78 2.24
N ASN A 126 1.42 -13.57 3.11
CA ASN A 126 1.08 -13.74 4.51
C ASN A 126 2.19 -13.17 5.43
N ILE A 127 2.58 -11.92 5.14
CA ILE A 127 3.81 -11.32 5.65
C ILE A 127 3.57 -10.66 7.01
N LYS A 128 4.14 -11.18 8.10
CA LYS A 128 3.98 -10.56 9.43
C LYS A 128 4.45 -9.09 9.48
N SER A 129 5.59 -8.80 8.87
CA SER A 129 6.17 -7.46 8.81
C SER A 129 6.94 -7.28 7.50
N THR A 130 6.78 -6.12 6.87
CA THR A 130 7.52 -5.75 5.65
C THR A 130 7.99 -4.30 5.74
N GLU A 131 9.16 -3.98 5.21
CA GLU A 131 9.66 -2.59 5.19
C GLU A 131 8.95 -1.78 4.10
N LEU A 132 8.72 -2.39 2.94
CA LEU A 132 8.17 -1.71 1.77
C LEU A 132 7.20 -2.60 1.01
N LEU A 133 5.99 -2.09 0.82
CA LEU A 133 5.04 -2.55 -0.18
C LEU A 133 4.89 -1.47 -1.24
N TYR A 134 5.38 -1.73 -2.45
CA TYR A 134 5.31 -0.81 -3.59
C TYR A 134 4.66 -1.53 -4.77
N ILE A 135 3.40 -1.23 -5.04
CA ILE A 135 2.63 -1.84 -6.14
C ILE A 135 2.04 -0.73 -6.98
N GLN A 136 2.70 -0.40 -8.09
CA GLN A 136 2.31 0.70 -8.95
C GLN A 136 2.45 0.35 -10.43
N ASP A 137 1.77 1.10 -11.29
CA ASP A 137 1.92 0.98 -12.74
C ASP A 137 1.51 -0.42 -13.26
N ASN A 138 0.50 -1.05 -12.66
CA ASN A 138 -0.09 -2.31 -13.14
C ASN A 138 -1.50 -2.05 -13.70
N GLU A 139 -1.58 -1.70 -14.97
CA GLU A 139 -2.80 -1.14 -15.61
C GLU A 139 -4.04 -2.04 -15.53
N VAL A 140 -3.86 -3.36 -15.44
CA VAL A 140 -4.95 -4.35 -15.38
C VAL A 140 -5.14 -4.98 -14.01
N LEU A 141 -4.36 -4.57 -13.00
CA LEU A 141 -4.41 -5.11 -11.64
C LEU A 141 -5.65 -4.60 -10.91
N ARG A 142 -6.66 -5.45 -10.76
CA ARG A 142 -7.98 -5.10 -10.22
C ARG A 142 -8.11 -5.34 -8.73
N TYR A 143 -7.27 -6.19 -8.15
CA TYR A 143 -7.43 -6.61 -6.77
C TYR A 143 -6.09 -6.92 -6.08
N ILE A 144 -5.91 -6.39 -4.87
CA ILE A 144 -4.77 -6.70 -3.99
C ILE A 144 -5.35 -7.18 -2.66
N SER A 145 -4.93 -8.36 -2.19
CA SER A 145 -5.16 -8.80 -0.81
C SER A 145 -3.89 -9.37 -0.22
N ILE A 146 -3.37 -8.68 0.79
CA ILE A 146 -2.12 -9.04 1.47
C ILE A 146 -2.40 -9.12 2.96
N LEU A 147 -2.11 -10.28 3.55
CA LEU A 147 -2.27 -10.52 4.98
C LEU A 147 -0.99 -10.08 5.69
N LEU A 148 -0.91 -8.80 6.04
CA LEU A 148 0.23 -8.25 6.78
C LEU A 148 -0.18 -7.49 8.05
N ASN A 149 0.66 -7.51 9.09
CA ASN A 149 0.36 -6.84 10.36
C ASN A 149 1.05 -5.47 10.49
N ASN A 150 2.32 -5.38 10.08
CA ASN A 150 3.15 -4.20 10.22
C ASN A 150 3.85 -3.86 8.91
N VAL A 151 3.89 -2.57 8.56
CA VAL A 151 4.55 -2.11 7.34
C VAL A 151 5.31 -0.81 7.53
N GLY A 152 6.53 -0.73 7.02
CA GLY A 152 7.30 0.52 6.99
C GLY A 152 6.66 1.55 6.05
N SER A 153 6.40 1.17 4.80
CA SER A 153 5.81 2.04 3.79
C SER A 153 4.90 1.28 2.84
N VAL A 154 3.67 1.75 2.65
CA VAL A 154 2.74 1.29 1.60
C VAL A 154 2.65 2.37 0.54
N ASN A 155 2.91 2.00 -0.72
CA ASN A 155 2.75 2.87 -1.88
C ASN A 155 1.98 2.11 -2.96
N ILE A 156 0.70 2.44 -3.12
CA ILE A 156 -0.20 1.79 -4.08
C ILE A 156 -0.88 2.86 -4.91
N GLY A 157 -0.76 2.77 -6.23
CA GLY A 157 -1.47 3.64 -7.15
C GLY A 157 -1.01 3.48 -8.59
N ARG A 158 -1.60 4.23 -9.54
CA ARG A 158 -1.40 4.00 -10.99
C ARG A 158 -1.62 2.55 -11.42
N ASN A 159 -2.54 1.83 -10.76
CA ASN A 159 -2.98 0.50 -11.17
C ASN A 159 -4.31 0.59 -11.94
N TYR A 160 -5.08 -0.50 -12.03
CA TYR A 160 -6.42 -0.43 -12.64
C TYR A 160 -7.29 0.64 -11.96
N PRO A 161 -8.02 1.50 -12.70
CA PRO A 161 -8.78 2.62 -12.13
C PRO A 161 -9.85 2.26 -11.08
N LYS A 162 -10.23 0.98 -11.02
CA LYS A 162 -11.16 0.45 -10.00
C LYS A 162 -10.50 -0.65 -9.17
N ILE A 163 -9.21 -0.51 -8.90
CA ILE A 163 -8.52 -1.46 -8.04
C ILE A 163 -9.14 -1.48 -6.64
N GLN A 164 -9.24 -2.66 -6.07
CA GLN A 164 -9.66 -2.91 -4.69
C GLN A 164 -8.45 -3.35 -3.88
N VAL A 165 -8.24 -2.73 -2.72
CA VAL A 165 -7.08 -3.01 -1.86
C VAL A 165 -7.54 -3.48 -0.49
N GLU A 166 -7.07 -4.66 -0.09
CA GLU A 166 -7.36 -5.27 1.20
C GLU A 166 -6.07 -5.60 1.95
N MET A 167 -5.96 -5.06 3.16
CA MET A 167 -4.92 -5.41 4.13
C MET A 167 -5.61 -5.69 5.48
N PRO A 168 -6.35 -6.81 5.58
CA PRO A 168 -7.33 -7.03 6.66
C PRO A 168 -6.70 -7.16 8.05
N ASN A 169 -5.42 -7.51 8.12
CA ASN A 169 -4.69 -7.73 9.37
C ASN A 169 -3.76 -6.55 9.73
N LEU A 170 -3.75 -5.48 8.92
CA LEU A 170 -2.83 -4.36 9.11
C LEU A 170 -3.20 -3.62 10.39
N THR A 171 -2.34 -3.67 11.40
CA THR A 171 -2.55 -3.02 12.70
C THR A 171 -1.75 -1.74 12.87
N TRP A 172 -0.58 -1.66 12.21
CA TRP A 172 0.36 -0.55 12.31
C TRP A 172 1.07 -0.31 10.98
N ALA A 173 1.28 0.96 10.63
CA ALA A 173 2.13 1.35 9.52
C ALA A 173 3.02 2.54 9.90
N ASN A 174 4.21 2.65 9.34
CA ASN A 174 4.97 3.89 9.46
C ASN A 174 4.50 4.93 8.43
N ASN A 175 4.28 4.56 7.16
CA ASN A 175 3.72 5.44 6.14
C ASN A 175 2.75 4.70 5.22
N VAL A 176 1.65 5.34 4.85
CA VAL A 176 0.63 4.82 3.91
C VAL A 176 0.32 5.90 2.88
N THR A 177 0.63 5.62 1.62
CA THR A 177 0.28 6.47 0.47
C THR A 177 -0.49 5.62 -0.53
N ILE A 178 -1.78 5.92 -0.68
CA ILE A 178 -2.68 5.21 -1.59
C ILE A 178 -3.33 6.24 -2.53
N HIS A 179 -3.35 5.95 -3.82
CA HIS A 179 -4.03 6.78 -4.80
C HIS A 179 -4.62 5.98 -5.95
N ASP A 180 -5.61 6.57 -6.63
CA ASP A 180 -6.30 5.98 -7.79
C ASP A 180 -6.98 4.62 -7.47
N VAL A 181 -7.59 4.48 -6.28
CA VAL A 181 -8.25 3.23 -5.83
C VAL A 181 -9.76 3.37 -5.69
N SER A 182 -10.51 2.27 -5.87
CA SER A 182 -11.97 2.26 -5.67
C SER A 182 -12.41 1.76 -4.30
N SER A 183 -11.56 1.03 -3.59
CA SER A 183 -11.78 0.62 -2.20
C SER A 183 -10.46 0.38 -1.47
N VAL A 184 -10.46 0.65 -0.16
CA VAL A 184 -9.38 0.32 0.77
C VAL A 184 -10.00 -0.30 2.02
N LEU A 185 -9.57 -1.50 2.38
CA LEU A 185 -10.03 -2.22 3.58
C LEU A 185 -8.86 -2.44 4.54
N THR A 186 -8.86 -1.69 5.65
CA THR A 186 -7.86 -1.75 6.73
C THR A 186 -8.54 -1.75 8.10
N PRO A 187 -9.39 -2.74 8.39
CA PRO A 187 -10.41 -2.67 9.43
C PRO A 187 -9.84 -2.64 10.85
N VAL A 188 -8.58 -3.03 11.03
CA VAL A 188 -7.89 -3.08 12.33
C VAL A 188 -6.67 -2.15 12.39
N LEU A 189 -6.48 -1.28 11.39
CA LEU A 189 -5.38 -0.32 11.40
C LEU A 189 -5.63 0.67 12.54
N SER A 190 -4.73 0.69 13.51
CA SER A 190 -4.88 1.45 14.75
C SER A 190 -3.91 2.62 14.86
N HIS A 191 -2.78 2.56 14.16
CA HIS A 191 -1.69 3.50 14.34
C HIS A 191 -0.92 3.74 13.05
N VAL A 192 -0.61 5.00 12.76
CA VAL A 192 0.29 5.41 11.68
C VAL A 192 1.32 6.40 12.19
N ASN A 193 2.62 6.16 12.01
CA ASN A 193 3.63 7.09 12.56
C ASN A 193 3.75 8.37 11.74
N GLN A 194 3.90 8.28 10.41
CA GLN A 194 4.15 9.45 9.56
C GLN A 194 2.87 9.91 8.90
N THR A 195 2.55 9.37 7.73
CA THR A 195 1.41 9.84 6.95
C THR A 195 0.45 8.70 6.67
N PHE A 196 -0.84 8.97 6.87
CA PHE A 196 -1.90 8.25 6.18
C PHE A 196 -2.43 9.16 5.08
N GLY A 197 -2.16 8.80 3.82
CA GLY A 197 -2.50 9.57 2.64
C GLY A 197 -3.40 8.80 1.69
N LEU A 198 -4.60 9.33 1.40
CA LEU A 198 -5.49 8.84 0.35
C LEU A 198 -5.76 9.96 -0.66
N TYR A 199 -5.39 9.72 -1.92
CA TYR A 199 -5.43 10.74 -2.97
C TYR A 199 -6.15 10.28 -4.24
N SER A 200 -6.82 11.20 -4.94
CA SER A 200 -7.27 10.99 -6.33
C SER A 200 -8.11 9.72 -6.55
N SER A 201 -8.84 9.27 -5.54
CA SER A 201 -9.45 7.95 -5.52
C SER A 201 -10.97 8.04 -5.72
N PRO A 202 -11.57 7.29 -6.68
CA PRO A 202 -13.01 7.34 -6.96
C PRO A 202 -13.87 6.52 -5.99
N LEU A 203 -13.39 6.25 -4.77
CA LEU A 203 -14.12 5.53 -3.74
C LEU A 203 -15.28 6.35 -3.14
N HIS A 204 -16.34 5.65 -2.70
CA HIS A 204 -17.51 6.30 -2.08
C HIS A 204 -17.40 6.42 -0.56
N SER A 205 -16.66 5.52 0.07
CA SER A 205 -16.49 5.49 1.52
C SER A 205 -15.09 5.03 1.91
N LEU A 206 -14.56 5.62 2.98
CA LEU A 206 -13.35 5.17 3.66
C LEU A 206 -13.68 4.92 5.13
N ASP A 207 -13.53 3.68 5.57
CA ASP A 207 -13.74 3.29 6.97
C ASP A 207 -12.40 3.12 7.68
N LEU A 208 -12.06 4.08 8.53
CA LEU A 208 -10.89 4.06 9.41
C LEU A 208 -11.35 4.09 10.88
N SER A 209 -12.48 3.45 11.19
CA SER A 209 -13.07 3.48 12.54
C SER A 209 -12.17 2.89 13.62
N SER A 210 -11.15 2.10 13.27
CA SER A 210 -10.17 1.54 14.20
C SER A 210 -8.93 2.41 14.39
N LEU A 211 -8.71 3.40 13.53
CA LEU A 211 -7.53 4.26 13.56
C LEU A 211 -7.61 5.18 14.78
N ARG A 212 -6.63 5.07 15.68
CA ARG A 212 -6.56 5.83 16.93
C ARG A 212 -5.57 6.97 16.84
N THR A 213 -4.43 6.74 16.20
CA THR A 213 -3.34 7.72 16.15
C THR A 213 -2.74 7.80 14.76
N VAL A 214 -2.46 9.03 14.33
CA VAL A 214 -1.55 9.32 13.21
C VAL A 214 -0.53 10.34 13.73
N ASP A 215 0.72 9.96 14.04
CA ASP A 215 1.64 10.91 14.71
C ASP A 215 2.05 12.09 13.80
N GLY A 216 2.03 11.90 12.48
CA GLY A 216 2.20 12.95 11.49
C GLY A 216 0.88 13.33 10.81
N LEU A 217 0.82 13.23 9.48
CA LEU A 217 -0.28 13.78 8.68
C LEU A 217 -1.36 12.75 8.36
N LEU A 218 -2.61 13.04 8.72
CA LEU A 218 -3.77 12.40 8.10
C LEU A 218 -4.24 13.26 6.92
N SER A 219 -4.03 12.78 5.70
CA SER A 219 -4.41 13.47 4.47
C SER A 219 -5.39 12.65 3.63
N VAL A 220 -6.59 13.19 3.41
CA VAL A 220 -7.59 12.64 2.48
C VAL A 220 -7.92 13.75 1.49
N SER A 221 -7.38 13.67 0.27
CA SER A 221 -7.48 14.77 -0.69
C SER A 221 -7.86 14.33 -2.10
N ARG A 222 -8.63 15.15 -2.82
CA ARG A 222 -8.99 14.92 -4.23
C ARG A 222 -9.78 13.61 -4.45
N ASN A 223 -10.67 13.24 -3.54
CA ASN A 223 -11.54 12.07 -3.69
C ASN A 223 -12.98 12.54 -3.97
N PRO A 224 -13.34 12.91 -5.21
CA PRO A 224 -14.57 13.64 -5.50
C PRO A 224 -15.85 12.88 -5.19
N ASN A 225 -15.79 11.54 -5.11
CA ASN A 225 -16.95 10.67 -4.87
C ASN A 225 -17.12 10.25 -3.41
N ILE A 226 -16.17 10.60 -2.51
CA ILE A 226 -16.25 10.16 -1.12
C ILE A 226 -17.38 10.92 -0.42
N THR A 227 -18.35 10.18 0.11
CA THR A 227 -19.50 10.72 0.85
C THR A 227 -19.43 10.36 2.33
N ASN A 228 -18.61 9.37 2.69
CA ASN A 228 -18.48 8.87 4.05
C ASN A 228 -17.02 8.62 4.40
N LEU A 229 -16.51 9.37 5.37
CA LEU A 229 -15.19 9.18 5.97
C LEU A 229 -15.38 8.92 7.47
N LYS A 230 -15.12 7.69 7.92
CA LYS A 230 -15.27 7.32 9.33
C LYS A 230 -13.94 7.34 10.05
N LEU A 231 -13.86 8.16 11.11
CA LEU A 231 -12.69 8.33 11.97
C LEU A 231 -13.09 8.29 13.46
N THR A 232 -14.06 7.44 13.79
CA THR A 232 -14.75 7.46 15.09
C THR A 232 -13.82 7.20 16.28
N SER A 233 -12.76 6.39 16.13
CA SER A 233 -11.79 6.12 17.18
C SER A 233 -10.55 7.02 17.17
N LEU A 234 -10.44 7.98 16.23
CA LEU A 234 -9.26 8.82 16.11
C LEU A 234 -9.14 9.71 17.35
N GLN A 235 -8.01 9.63 18.05
CA GLN A 235 -7.74 10.32 19.32
C GLN A 235 -6.70 11.42 19.18
N SER A 236 -5.68 11.21 18.34
CA SER A 236 -4.58 12.15 18.14
C SER A 236 -4.11 12.14 16.70
N VAL A 237 -3.78 13.33 16.19
CA VAL A 237 -3.19 13.51 14.86
C VAL A 237 -2.07 14.55 14.92
N GLY A 238 -0.98 14.34 14.18
CA GLY A 238 0.08 15.32 14.01
C GLY A 238 -0.37 16.54 13.21
N GLY A 239 -1.01 16.33 12.08
CA GLY A 239 -1.66 17.34 11.25
C GLY A 239 -2.79 16.73 10.43
N LEU A 240 -3.76 17.54 10.02
CA LEU A 240 -4.99 17.09 9.38
C LEU A 240 -5.22 17.85 8.07
N GLN A 241 -5.30 17.13 6.95
CA GLN A 241 -5.57 17.71 5.64
C GLN A 241 -6.73 16.98 4.94
N ILE A 242 -7.89 17.64 4.88
CA ILE A 242 -9.08 17.11 4.21
C ILE A 242 -9.52 18.11 3.13
N LEU A 243 -9.04 17.92 1.90
CA LEU A 243 -9.17 18.91 0.83
C LEU A 243 -9.77 18.33 -0.46
N ASN A 244 -10.59 19.10 -1.16
CA ASN A 244 -11.09 18.74 -2.50
C ASN A 244 -11.84 17.41 -2.54
N ASN A 245 -12.68 17.14 -1.54
CA ASN A 245 -13.57 15.99 -1.48
C ASN A 245 -15.02 16.46 -1.67
N SER A 246 -15.38 16.85 -2.90
CA SER A 246 -16.61 17.61 -3.21
C SER A 246 -17.92 16.94 -2.76
N ALA A 247 -17.98 15.61 -2.69
CA ALA A 247 -19.17 14.89 -2.22
C ALA A 247 -19.22 14.69 -0.69
N LEU A 248 -18.17 15.07 0.04
CA LEU A 248 -18.08 14.89 1.49
C LEU A 248 -18.74 16.06 2.22
N GLY A 249 -20.05 15.97 2.45
CA GLY A 249 -20.82 17.07 3.05
C GLY A 249 -20.72 17.19 4.57
N THR A 250 -20.26 16.16 5.28
CA THR A 250 -20.14 16.15 6.75
C THR A 250 -18.91 15.39 7.22
N LEU A 251 -18.32 15.84 8.33
CA LEU A 251 -17.16 15.20 8.94
C LEU A 251 -17.25 15.19 10.46
N PHE A 252 -17.06 14.02 11.08
CA PHE A 252 -17.20 13.84 12.52
C PHE A 252 -15.94 13.20 13.11
N PHE A 253 -15.42 13.83 14.16
CA PHE A 253 -14.32 13.33 14.97
C PHE A 253 -14.78 13.17 16.42
N ASP A 254 -15.38 12.02 16.72
CA ASP A 254 -16.03 11.79 18.02
C ASP A 254 -15.04 11.80 19.19
N ASN A 255 -13.81 11.35 18.96
CA ASN A 255 -12.78 11.13 19.98
C ASN A 255 -11.49 11.95 19.78
N LEU A 256 -11.41 12.79 18.74
CA LEU A 256 -10.17 13.52 18.43
C LEU A 256 -9.94 14.58 19.51
N ALA A 257 -8.94 14.35 20.36
CA ALA A 257 -8.64 15.19 21.49
C ALA A 257 -7.44 16.10 21.24
N ASN A 258 -6.45 15.62 20.48
CA ASN A 258 -5.17 16.29 20.31
C ASN A 258 -4.79 16.46 18.85
N ILE A 259 -4.38 17.67 18.50
CA ILE A 259 -3.73 18.01 17.24
C ILE A 259 -2.40 18.72 17.57
N SER A 260 -1.31 18.33 16.90
CA SER A 260 0.02 18.89 17.20
C SER A 260 0.63 19.72 16.07
N GLY A 261 -0.14 20.08 15.05
CA GLY A 261 0.32 20.68 13.81
C GLY A 261 -0.84 21.21 12.98
N ASP A 262 -0.62 21.47 11.69
CA ASP A 262 -1.59 22.21 10.88
C ASP A 262 -2.90 21.43 10.64
N VAL A 263 -4.01 22.16 10.66
CA VAL A 263 -5.34 21.72 10.22
C VAL A 263 -5.73 22.51 8.99
N SER A 264 -6.02 21.79 7.90
CA SER A 264 -6.54 22.36 6.66
C SER A 264 -7.70 21.52 6.18
N ILE A 265 -8.92 22.03 6.36
CA ILE A 265 -10.15 21.37 5.90
C ILE A 265 -10.84 22.29 4.92
N GLY A 266 -11.10 21.80 3.71
CA GLY A 266 -11.60 22.61 2.61
C GLY A 266 -12.52 21.82 1.69
N GLY A 267 -13.70 22.37 1.40
CA GLY A 267 -14.70 21.75 0.53
C GLY A 267 -16.13 22.13 0.88
N ASP A 268 -17.08 21.36 0.36
CA ASP A 268 -18.52 21.66 0.40
C ASP A 268 -19.21 21.17 1.70
N PHE A 269 -18.61 21.47 2.85
CA PHE A 269 -19.09 20.99 4.15
C PHE A 269 -20.31 21.76 4.67
N SER A 270 -21.29 21.03 5.16
CA SER A 270 -22.43 21.55 5.95
C SER A 270 -22.19 21.46 7.46
N ASN A 271 -21.34 20.51 7.91
CA ASN A 271 -21.01 20.33 9.32
C ASN A 271 -19.66 19.63 9.50
N ILE A 272 -18.86 20.14 10.43
CA ILE A 272 -17.63 19.51 10.93
C ILE A 272 -17.71 19.53 12.46
N SER A 273 -17.56 18.37 13.09
CA SER A 273 -17.57 18.26 14.56
C SER A 273 -16.27 17.69 15.09
N MET A 274 -15.69 18.38 16.08
CA MET A 274 -14.53 17.95 16.86
C MET A 274 -14.84 18.13 18.36
N GLN A 275 -15.92 17.51 18.84
CA GLN A 275 -16.46 17.75 20.20
C GLN A 275 -15.49 17.39 21.34
N ALA A 276 -14.54 16.48 21.07
CA ALA A 276 -13.59 16.00 22.07
C ALA A 276 -12.28 16.81 22.09
N LEU A 277 -12.13 17.82 21.22
CA LEU A 277 -10.89 18.57 21.07
C LEU A 277 -10.53 19.30 22.37
N ARG A 278 -9.31 19.04 22.86
CA ARG A 278 -8.77 19.60 24.11
C ARG A 278 -7.54 20.47 23.86
N SER A 279 -6.76 20.14 22.84
CA SER A 279 -5.58 20.92 22.48
C SER A 279 -5.26 20.79 20.99
N ASP A 280 -5.01 21.94 20.38
CA ASP A 280 -4.34 22.12 19.09
C ASP A 280 -3.16 23.08 19.31
N THR A 281 -1.93 22.55 19.21
CA THR A 281 -0.73 23.16 19.80
C THR A 281 0.28 23.75 18.80
N GLY A 282 0.09 23.59 17.50
CA GLY A 282 1.26 23.57 16.61
C GLY A 282 1.31 24.49 15.38
N GLY A 283 0.20 25.06 14.91
CA GLY A 283 0.21 25.61 13.55
C GLY A 283 -0.97 26.46 13.10
N TYR A 284 -1.31 26.36 11.81
CA TYR A 284 -2.48 26.98 11.20
C TYR A 284 -3.69 26.07 11.35
N PHE A 285 -4.80 26.62 11.85
CA PHE A 285 -6.10 25.98 11.88
C PHE A 285 -7.02 26.70 10.90
N THR A 286 -7.19 26.12 9.71
CA THR A 286 -8.01 26.66 8.63
C THR A 286 -9.14 25.72 8.27
N ILE A 287 -10.37 26.25 8.31
CA ILE A 287 -11.56 25.64 7.73
C ILE A 287 -12.10 26.56 6.64
N ASP A 288 -12.19 26.08 5.41
CA ASP A 288 -12.75 26.77 4.26
C ASP A 288 -13.93 25.97 3.67
N ALA A 289 -15.14 26.22 4.16
CA ALA A 289 -16.36 25.59 3.69
C ALA A 289 -17.00 26.39 2.52
N THR A 290 -16.93 25.87 1.30
CA THR A 290 -17.32 26.61 0.07
C THR A 290 -18.82 26.71 -0.19
N ASN A 291 -19.63 25.77 0.33
CA ASN A 291 -21.10 25.87 0.34
C ASN A 291 -21.63 26.62 1.59
N GLY A 292 -20.79 27.48 2.13
CA GLY A 292 -20.90 28.24 3.36
C GLY A 292 -22.01 29.30 3.42
N SER A 293 -23.28 28.90 3.30
CA SER A 293 -24.39 29.72 3.83
C SER A 293 -25.03 29.08 5.06
N THR A 294 -24.52 27.92 5.48
CA THR A 294 -25.07 27.12 6.58
C THR A 294 -24.00 26.58 7.53
N PHE A 295 -22.71 26.75 7.22
CA PHE A 295 -21.65 26.21 8.06
C PHE A 295 -21.47 27.10 9.29
N ASN A 296 -21.45 26.50 10.48
CA ASN A 296 -21.32 27.24 11.73
C ASN A 296 -19.89 27.17 12.27
N CYS A 297 -19.18 28.31 12.25
CA CYS A 297 -17.85 28.44 12.85
C CYS A 297 -17.85 28.58 14.38
N GLU A 298 -18.99 28.87 15.02
CA GLU A 298 -19.07 29.16 16.47
C GLU A 298 -18.39 28.11 17.38
N PRO A 299 -18.48 26.78 17.12
CA PRO A 299 -17.77 25.80 17.95
C PRO A 299 -16.25 26.00 17.93
N PHE A 300 -15.69 26.33 16.76
CA PHE A 300 -14.27 26.54 16.57
C PHE A 300 -13.82 27.92 17.08
N ASP A 301 -14.65 28.96 16.90
CA ASP A 301 -14.43 30.29 17.53
C ASP A 301 -14.32 30.17 19.04
N LYS A 302 -15.17 29.33 19.65
CA LYS A 302 -15.14 29.05 21.09
C LYS A 302 -13.88 28.27 21.48
N TYR A 303 -13.43 27.30 20.68
CA TYR A 303 -12.17 26.61 20.93
C TYR A 303 -10.98 27.57 20.86
N HIS A 304 -10.96 28.48 19.89
CA HIS A 304 -9.91 29.49 19.82
C HIS A 304 -9.95 30.45 21.02
N SER A 305 -11.13 30.99 21.35
CA SER A 305 -11.31 31.91 22.49
C SER A 305 -10.90 31.29 23.83
N ASN A 306 -11.12 29.98 23.99
CA ASN A 306 -10.74 29.23 25.19
C ASN A 306 -9.31 28.67 25.16
N ARG A 307 -8.50 29.01 24.14
CA ARG A 307 -7.13 28.50 23.96
C ARG A 307 -7.05 26.98 23.84
N VAL A 308 -8.11 26.34 23.33
CA VAL A 308 -8.03 24.96 22.83
C VAL A 308 -7.31 24.97 21.48
N ILE A 309 -7.63 25.93 20.61
CA ILE A 309 -6.87 26.25 19.40
C ILE A 309 -5.97 27.43 19.74
N GLU A 310 -4.66 27.19 19.86
CA GLU A 310 -3.69 28.20 20.27
C GLU A 310 -3.00 28.91 19.09
N GLY A 311 -2.97 28.28 17.91
CA GLY A 311 -2.29 28.75 16.70
C GLY A 311 -3.04 29.81 15.90
N VAL A 312 -2.65 29.98 14.62
CA VAL A 312 -3.35 30.90 13.70
C VAL A 312 -4.68 30.30 13.30
N TYR A 313 -5.78 30.97 13.62
CA TYR A 313 -7.14 30.47 13.37
C TYR A 313 -7.85 31.23 12.23
N GLN A 314 -8.41 30.48 11.29
CA GLN A 314 -9.29 30.98 10.22
C GLN A 314 -10.44 30.00 9.99
N CYS A 315 -11.67 30.51 9.97
CA CYS A 315 -12.86 29.74 9.62
C CYS A 315 -13.73 30.57 8.68
N HIS A 316 -13.97 30.04 7.48
CA HIS A 316 -14.87 30.59 6.49
C HIS A 316 -15.94 29.54 6.21
N GLY A 317 -17.21 29.95 6.26
CA GLY A 317 -18.36 29.08 6.07
C GLY A 317 -19.61 29.87 5.80
#